data_AF-A0A8C7YR47-F1
#
_entry.id   AF-A0A8C7YR47-F1
#
_cell.length_a   1.000
_cell.length_b   1.000
_cell.length_c   1.000
_cell.angle_alpha   90.00
_cell.angle_beta   90.00
_cell.angle_gamma   90.00
#
_symmetry.space_group_name_H-M   'P 1'
#
loop_
_entity.id
_entity.type
_entity.pdbx_description
1 polymer ?
#
loop_
_entity_poly.entity_id
_entity_poly.type
_entity_poly.pdbx_seq_one_letter_code
_entity_poly.pdbx_strand_id
1 'polypeptide(L)'
;MDRYIKFVKERTDIEQNYAKQLRNLTKKYNKRGNKDDQDCKYSNHAAFQEILKELNDYAGQREVIAESMTTTICTELIKHLQDFKVERKNHLLDVKKAQQNLDSAFKHLETIKKRSAKEWAEAEKATQQAEKIESDTNSTKPDVDKAKQHANVRTHIAEECRTDYAAELQKYNKEQKSHYYSEIPQILNKLQDMDERRIRILAEKYCRFSEIEKNVLSIITKCLDGITAAGKQIDEKKDSKLLIEQHKSGFERPGDVEFEDYTQGVKKAISESSLNPPKVRGKLRLFGKKSQKWAFNYDNPVCW
;
A
#
# COMPACT_ATOMS: atom_id res chain seq x y z
N MET A 1 0.52 8.17 -9.56
CA MET A 1 0.60 7.00 -8.65
C MET A 1 0.75 7.43 -7.20
N ASP A 2 1.59 8.43 -6.90
CA ASP A 2 1.98 8.92 -5.56
C ASP A 2 0.79 9.06 -4.58
N ARG A 3 -0.34 9.65 -5.00
CA ARG A 3 -1.57 9.77 -4.19
C ARG A 3 -2.16 8.41 -3.77
N TYR A 4 -2.15 7.42 -4.68
CA TYR A 4 -2.63 6.07 -4.39
C TYR A 4 -1.66 5.31 -3.49
N ILE A 5 -0.36 5.44 -3.70
CA ILE A 5 0.67 4.87 -2.81
C ILE A 5 0.47 5.39 -1.37
N LYS A 6 0.22 6.70 -1.21
CA LYS A 6 -0.07 7.29 0.10
C LYS A 6 -1.36 6.71 0.71
N PHE A 7 -2.45 6.64 -0.05
CA PHE A 7 -3.71 6.03 0.38
C PHE A 7 -3.55 4.56 0.83
N VAL A 8 -2.82 3.73 0.07
CA VAL A 8 -2.62 2.32 0.44
C VAL A 8 -1.72 2.19 1.67
N LYS A 9 -0.73 3.08 1.88
CA LYS A 9 0.02 3.14 3.15
C LYS A 9 -0.89 3.48 4.34
N GLU A 10 -1.69 4.53 4.25
CA GLU A 10 -2.64 4.90 5.31
C GLU A 10 -3.63 3.76 5.60
N ARG A 11 -4.09 3.04 4.57
CA ARG A 11 -4.92 1.84 4.69
C ARG A 11 -4.19 0.67 5.38
N THR A 12 -2.91 0.44 5.06
CA THR A 12 -2.04 -0.54 5.73
C THR A 12 -1.88 -0.21 7.21
N ASP A 13 -1.59 1.06 7.54
CA ASP A 13 -1.30 1.48 8.92
C ASP A 13 -2.53 1.29 9.83
N ILE A 14 -3.73 1.59 9.30
CA ILE A 14 -5.02 1.29 9.95
C ILE A 14 -5.16 -0.22 10.22
N GLU A 15 -4.80 -1.06 9.26
CA GLU A 15 -4.92 -2.52 9.38
C GLU A 15 -3.96 -3.11 10.41
N GLN A 16 -2.69 -2.72 10.38
CA GLN A 16 -1.70 -3.13 11.39
C GLN A 16 -2.14 -2.70 12.79
N ASN A 17 -2.68 -1.49 12.94
CA ASN A 17 -3.17 -1.01 14.22
C ASN A 17 -4.43 -1.75 14.71
N TYR A 18 -5.34 -2.15 13.81
CA TYR A 18 -6.50 -2.97 14.15
C TYR A 18 -6.07 -4.38 14.61
N ALA A 19 -5.24 -5.06 13.83
CA ALA A 19 -4.74 -6.40 14.17
C ALA A 19 -3.95 -6.41 15.50
N LYS A 20 -3.08 -5.40 15.70
CA LYS A 20 -2.35 -5.19 16.96
C LYS A 20 -3.28 -5.00 18.16
N GLN A 21 -4.39 -4.29 18.00
CA GLN A 21 -5.40 -4.15 19.05
C GLN A 21 -6.09 -5.48 19.35
N LEU A 22 -6.43 -6.28 18.33
CA LEU A 22 -7.00 -7.62 18.51
C LEU A 22 -6.02 -8.57 19.23
N ARG A 23 -4.74 -8.63 18.83
CA ARG A 23 -3.72 -9.44 19.52
C ARG A 23 -3.51 -8.98 20.97
N ASN A 24 -3.57 -7.68 21.24
CA ASN A 24 -3.51 -7.16 22.61
C ASN A 24 -4.75 -7.53 23.43
N LEU A 25 -5.94 -7.54 22.80
CA LEU A 25 -7.19 -7.97 23.42
C LEU A 25 -7.14 -9.46 23.79
N THR A 26 -6.81 -10.34 22.85
CA THR A 26 -6.73 -11.79 23.12
C THR A 26 -5.67 -12.10 24.17
N LYS A 27 -4.49 -11.47 24.10
CA LYS A 27 -3.43 -11.58 25.12
C LYS A 27 -3.82 -11.04 26.49
N LYS A 28 -4.74 -10.06 26.57
CA LYS A 28 -5.27 -9.53 27.84
C LYS A 28 -6.16 -10.56 28.54
N TYR A 29 -7.05 -11.23 27.81
CA TYR A 29 -8.02 -12.19 28.36
C TYR A 29 -7.50 -13.64 28.44
N ASN A 30 -6.48 -14.01 27.65
CA ASN A 30 -5.72 -15.27 27.76
C ASN A 30 -4.62 -15.19 28.86
N LYS A 31 -4.63 -14.14 29.70
CA LYS A 31 -3.86 -14.18 30.96
C LYS A 31 -4.55 -15.15 31.91
N ARG A 32 -4.06 -16.39 31.91
CA ARG A 32 -4.45 -17.44 32.85
C ARG A 32 -4.60 -16.88 34.26
N GLY A 33 -5.72 -17.23 34.89
CA GLY A 33 -5.80 -17.34 36.34
C GLY A 33 -4.77 -18.36 36.86
N ASN A 34 -4.74 -18.61 38.17
CA ASN A 34 -3.69 -19.45 38.72
C ASN A 34 -3.81 -20.88 38.19
N LYS A 35 -2.70 -21.62 38.13
CA LYS A 35 -2.66 -22.99 37.54
C LYS A 35 -3.57 -24.01 38.24
N ASP A 36 -4.08 -23.65 39.42
CA ASP A 36 -4.98 -24.43 40.27
C ASP A 36 -6.47 -24.00 40.14
N ASP A 37 -6.82 -23.03 39.28
CA ASP A 37 -8.20 -22.55 39.13
C ASP A 37 -9.13 -23.66 38.60
N GLN A 38 -10.10 -24.04 39.44
CA GLN A 38 -11.06 -25.11 39.14
C GLN A 38 -11.95 -24.76 37.93
N ASP A 39 -12.15 -23.47 37.67
CA ASP A 39 -12.82 -22.89 36.50
C ASP A 39 -12.27 -23.40 35.16
N CYS A 40 -10.99 -23.80 35.10
CA CYS A 40 -10.37 -24.32 33.87
C CYS A 40 -10.96 -25.66 33.38
N LYS A 41 -11.80 -26.31 34.18
CA LYS A 41 -12.44 -27.60 33.86
C LYS A 41 -13.83 -27.47 33.22
N TYR A 42 -14.43 -26.28 33.27
CA TYR A 42 -15.79 -26.04 32.77
C TYR A 42 -15.79 -25.80 31.25
N SER A 43 -16.86 -26.25 30.59
CA SER A 43 -17.03 -26.13 29.14
C SER A 43 -17.11 -24.66 28.69
N ASN A 44 -17.75 -23.79 29.50
CA ASN A 44 -17.80 -22.36 29.24
C ASN A 44 -16.41 -21.68 29.20
N HIS A 45 -15.49 -22.08 30.08
CA HIS A 45 -14.11 -21.60 30.10
C HIS A 45 -13.34 -22.11 28.88
N ALA A 46 -13.44 -23.40 28.57
CA ALA A 46 -12.78 -24.01 27.42
C ALA A 46 -13.23 -23.35 26.10
N ALA A 47 -14.54 -23.13 25.94
CA ALA A 47 -15.10 -22.41 24.80
C ALA A 47 -14.55 -20.98 24.68
N PHE A 48 -14.43 -20.24 25.80
CA PHE A 48 -13.85 -18.90 25.78
C PHE A 48 -12.38 -18.89 25.35
N GLN A 49 -11.56 -19.86 25.77
CA GLN A 49 -10.16 -19.95 25.33
C GLN A 49 -10.03 -20.21 23.82
N GLU A 50 -10.90 -21.06 23.25
CA GLU A 50 -10.93 -21.29 21.80
C GLU A 50 -11.42 -20.04 21.03
N ILE A 51 -12.39 -19.28 21.56
CA ILE A 51 -12.80 -17.98 20.99
C ILE A 51 -11.62 -16.97 20.98
N LEU A 52 -10.83 -16.91 22.05
CA LEU A 52 -9.64 -16.04 22.13
C LEU A 52 -8.53 -16.46 21.15
N LYS A 53 -8.45 -17.75 20.83
CA LYS A 53 -7.51 -18.31 19.83
C LYS A 53 -7.96 -17.99 18.41
N GLU A 54 -9.20 -18.27 18.05
CA GLU A 54 -9.72 -17.94 16.71
C GLU A 54 -9.69 -16.42 16.44
N LEU A 55 -9.91 -15.58 17.45
CA LEU A 55 -9.77 -14.13 17.32
C LEU A 55 -8.30 -13.68 17.14
N ASN A 56 -7.33 -14.42 17.70
CA ASN A 56 -5.90 -14.18 17.48
C ASN A 56 -5.49 -14.57 16.04
N ASP A 57 -6.05 -15.64 15.51
CA ASP A 57 -5.70 -16.16 14.19
C ASP A 57 -6.38 -15.33 13.08
N TYR A 58 -7.61 -14.83 13.33
CA TYR A 58 -8.25 -13.75 12.58
C TYR A 58 -7.38 -12.48 12.55
N ALA A 59 -6.82 -12.07 13.70
CA ALA A 59 -5.90 -10.92 13.75
C ALA A 59 -4.65 -11.13 12.89
N GLY A 60 -4.13 -12.37 12.83
CA GLY A 60 -3.08 -12.77 11.89
C GLY A 60 -3.47 -12.57 10.43
N GLN A 61 -4.72 -12.89 10.03
CA GLN A 61 -5.18 -12.63 8.66
C GLN A 61 -5.23 -11.14 8.30
N ARG A 62 -5.54 -10.28 9.28
CA ARG A 62 -5.49 -8.82 9.10
C ARG A 62 -4.05 -8.31 8.95
N GLU A 63 -3.07 -8.89 9.67
CA GLU A 63 -1.64 -8.63 9.43
C GLU A 63 -1.20 -9.05 8.02
N VAL A 64 -1.62 -10.22 7.53
CA VAL A 64 -1.32 -10.70 6.17
C VAL A 64 -1.84 -9.74 5.08
N ILE A 65 -3.03 -9.15 5.27
CA ILE A 65 -3.53 -8.10 4.37
C ILE A 65 -2.59 -6.90 4.35
N ALA A 66 -2.20 -6.40 5.52
CA ALA A 66 -1.36 -5.22 5.66
C ALA A 66 0.03 -5.42 5.04
N GLU A 67 0.64 -6.59 5.25
CA GLU A 67 1.90 -6.98 4.61
C GLU A 67 1.76 -7.11 3.10
N SER A 68 0.68 -7.74 2.61
CA SER A 68 0.41 -7.91 1.18
C SER A 68 0.18 -6.57 0.46
N MET A 69 -0.52 -5.62 1.09
CA MET A 69 -0.68 -4.25 0.57
C MET A 69 0.66 -3.49 0.56
N THR A 70 1.49 -3.69 1.58
CA THR A 70 2.83 -3.06 1.66
C THR A 70 3.76 -3.56 0.57
N THR A 71 3.84 -4.87 0.38
CA THR A 71 4.74 -5.53 -0.56
C THR A 71 4.26 -5.40 -2.00
N THR A 72 3.08 -5.96 -2.33
CA THR A 72 2.62 -6.14 -3.72
C THR A 72 1.97 -4.90 -4.36
N ILE A 73 1.74 -3.83 -3.58
CA ILE A 73 1.21 -2.56 -4.08
C ILE A 73 2.17 -1.41 -3.75
N CYS A 74 2.44 -1.13 -2.47
CA CYS A 74 3.22 0.06 -2.10
C CYS A 74 4.68 0.01 -2.60
N THR A 75 5.42 -1.07 -2.34
CA THR A 75 6.82 -1.19 -2.76
C THR A 75 6.97 -1.24 -4.28
N GLU A 76 6.15 -2.04 -4.97
CA GLU A 76 6.17 -2.14 -6.43
C GLU A 76 5.81 -0.80 -7.12
N LEU A 77 4.77 -0.10 -6.68
CA LEU A 77 4.41 1.20 -7.23
C LEU A 77 5.46 2.29 -6.92
N ILE A 78 6.18 2.21 -5.79
CA ILE A 78 7.30 3.12 -5.51
C ILE A 78 8.44 2.90 -6.52
N LYS A 79 8.78 1.64 -6.83
CA LYS A 79 9.80 1.31 -7.83
C LYS A 79 9.38 1.83 -9.22
N HIS A 80 8.22 1.41 -9.72
CA HIS A 80 7.73 1.86 -11.03
C HIS A 80 7.63 3.39 -11.13
N LEU A 81 7.21 4.07 -10.05
CA LEU A 81 7.19 5.54 -9.99
C LEU A 81 8.57 6.18 -10.14
N GLN A 82 9.64 5.55 -9.64
CA GLN A 82 11.02 6.00 -9.87
C GLN A 82 11.45 5.75 -11.32
N ASP A 83 11.20 4.54 -11.84
CA ASP A 83 11.51 4.16 -13.22
C ASP A 83 10.86 5.14 -14.22
N PHE A 84 9.54 5.37 -14.10
CA PHE A 84 8.79 6.31 -14.93
C PHE A 84 9.22 7.78 -14.75
N LYS A 85 9.73 8.19 -13.58
CA LYS A 85 10.29 9.53 -13.38
C LYS A 85 11.61 9.71 -14.15
N VAL A 86 12.42 8.67 -14.27
CA VAL A 86 13.65 8.67 -15.09
C VAL A 86 13.32 8.58 -16.59
N GLU A 87 12.46 7.65 -17.00
CA GLU A 87 12.06 7.48 -18.40
C GLU A 87 11.44 8.78 -18.98
N ARG A 88 10.48 9.39 -18.25
CA ARG A 88 9.88 10.67 -18.65
C ARG A 88 10.92 11.79 -18.77
N LYS A 89 11.89 11.85 -17.86
CA LYS A 89 12.96 12.86 -17.90
C LYS A 89 13.79 12.70 -19.18
N ASN A 90 14.13 11.47 -19.54
CA ASN A 90 14.94 11.18 -20.73
C ASN A 90 14.20 11.59 -22.01
N HIS A 91 12.93 11.21 -22.19
CA HIS A 91 12.16 11.62 -23.37
C HIS A 91 11.95 13.14 -23.46
N LEU A 92 11.80 13.85 -22.33
CA LEU A 92 11.74 15.31 -22.34
C LEU A 92 13.10 15.97 -22.69
N LEU A 93 14.22 15.30 -22.38
CA LEU A 93 15.55 15.71 -22.86
C LEU A 93 15.71 15.43 -24.36
N ASP A 94 15.16 14.32 -24.88
CA ASP A 94 15.13 14.02 -26.31
C ASP A 94 14.38 15.11 -27.09
N VAL A 95 13.18 15.51 -26.66
CA VAL A 95 12.42 16.63 -27.26
C VAL A 95 13.25 17.93 -27.23
N LYS A 96 13.88 18.24 -26.09
CA LYS A 96 14.70 19.45 -25.96
C LYS A 96 15.90 19.42 -26.91
N LYS A 97 16.57 18.28 -27.05
CA LYS A 97 17.71 18.09 -27.96
C LYS A 97 17.28 18.25 -29.42
N ALA A 98 16.17 17.63 -29.81
CA ALA A 98 15.56 17.77 -31.14
C ALA A 98 15.30 19.24 -31.50
N GLN A 99 14.66 19.99 -30.59
CA GLN A 99 14.42 21.43 -30.79
C GLN A 99 15.73 22.23 -30.86
N GLN A 100 16.70 21.95 -29.98
CA GLN A 100 18.00 22.65 -29.98
C GLN A 100 18.81 22.40 -31.28
N ASN A 101 18.68 21.24 -31.90
CA ASN A 101 19.25 20.96 -33.22
C ASN A 101 18.62 21.87 -34.29
N LEU A 102 17.28 21.88 -34.36
CA LEU A 102 16.54 22.68 -35.35
C LEU A 102 16.75 24.20 -35.18
N ASP A 103 16.78 24.68 -33.93
CA ASP A 103 17.10 26.07 -33.59
C ASP A 103 18.51 26.47 -34.07
N SER A 104 19.46 25.54 -34.01
CA SER A 104 20.85 25.77 -34.41
C SER A 104 21.00 25.80 -35.92
N ALA A 105 20.33 24.88 -36.63
CA ALA A 105 20.25 24.89 -38.09
C ALA A 105 19.57 26.17 -38.60
N PHE A 106 18.48 26.62 -37.96
CA PHE A 106 17.81 27.87 -38.33
C PHE A 106 18.70 29.10 -38.14
N LYS A 107 19.45 29.18 -37.03
CA LYS A 107 20.42 30.26 -36.79
C LYS A 107 21.53 30.27 -37.84
N HIS A 108 22.03 29.11 -38.26
CA HIS A 108 23.01 29.00 -39.32
C HIS A 108 22.45 29.49 -40.67
N LEU A 109 21.25 29.04 -41.06
CA LEU A 109 20.54 29.51 -42.25
C LEU A 109 20.37 31.04 -42.27
N GLU A 110 19.93 31.64 -41.15
CA GLU A 110 19.79 33.09 -41.00
C GLU A 110 21.13 33.84 -41.12
N THR A 111 22.25 33.22 -40.72
CA THR A 111 23.59 33.78 -40.92
C THR A 111 24.00 33.76 -42.40
N ILE A 112 23.82 32.63 -43.10
CA ILE A 112 24.13 32.50 -44.54
C ILE A 112 23.26 33.46 -45.37
N LYS A 113 21.96 33.52 -45.07
CA LYS A 113 20.99 34.46 -45.67
C LYS A 113 21.43 35.91 -45.54
N LYS A 114 21.88 36.33 -44.35
CA LYS A 114 22.39 37.70 -44.10
C LYS A 114 23.69 37.99 -44.86
N ARG A 115 24.58 37.01 -45.00
CA ARG A 115 25.78 37.13 -45.86
C ARG A 115 25.39 37.30 -47.33
N SER A 116 24.51 36.45 -47.85
CA SER A 116 24.02 36.55 -49.24
C SER A 116 23.41 37.92 -49.55
N ALA A 117 22.53 38.42 -48.68
CA ALA A 117 21.93 39.74 -48.83
C ALA A 117 22.96 40.90 -48.75
N LYS A 118 24.00 40.78 -47.91
CA LYS A 118 25.10 41.75 -47.82
C LYS A 118 25.93 41.78 -49.11
N GLU A 119 26.42 40.62 -49.57
CA GLU A 119 27.28 40.58 -50.76
C GLU A 119 26.53 41.00 -52.02
N TRP A 120 25.23 40.67 -52.14
CA TRP A 120 24.38 41.20 -53.21
C TRP A 120 24.30 42.73 -53.19
N ALA A 121 24.12 43.33 -52.01
CA ALA A 121 24.13 44.79 -51.83
C ALA A 121 25.51 45.45 -52.02
N GLU A 122 26.59 44.67 -52.08
CA GLU A 122 27.94 45.15 -52.46
C GLU A 122 28.21 44.98 -53.97
N ALA A 123 27.67 43.93 -54.61
CA ALA A 123 27.68 43.77 -56.07
C ALA A 123 26.83 44.84 -56.78
N GLU A 124 25.64 45.12 -56.28
CA GLU A 124 24.77 46.20 -56.77
C GLU A 124 25.50 47.57 -56.78
N LYS A 125 26.14 47.92 -55.65
CA LYS A 125 26.92 49.16 -55.54
C LYS A 125 28.12 49.21 -56.48
N ALA A 126 28.83 48.10 -56.65
CA ALA A 126 29.97 48.02 -57.56
C ALA A 126 29.53 48.17 -59.03
N THR A 127 28.36 47.63 -59.38
CA THR A 127 27.74 47.75 -60.71
C THR A 127 27.34 49.20 -60.99
N GLN A 128 26.57 49.83 -60.10
CA GLN A 128 26.19 51.25 -60.20
C GLN A 128 27.41 52.19 -60.24
N GLN A 129 28.50 51.84 -59.55
CA GLN A 129 29.76 52.58 -59.64
C GLN A 129 30.46 52.41 -61.01
N ALA A 130 30.44 51.21 -61.59
CA ALA A 130 31.00 50.95 -62.91
C ALA A 130 30.21 51.65 -64.02
N GLU A 131 28.87 51.60 -63.96
CA GLU A 131 27.97 52.35 -64.86
C GLU A 131 28.24 53.85 -64.79
N LYS A 132 28.38 54.40 -63.57
CA LYS A 132 28.69 55.82 -63.38
C LYS A 132 30.04 56.21 -63.99
N ILE A 133 31.08 55.40 -63.81
CA ILE A 133 32.42 55.64 -64.38
C ILE A 133 32.39 55.51 -65.92
N GLU A 134 31.63 54.57 -66.48
CA GLU A 134 31.41 54.47 -67.93
C GLU A 134 30.64 55.67 -68.51
N SER A 135 29.73 56.27 -67.73
CA SER A 135 28.97 57.46 -68.16
C SER A 135 29.73 58.79 -68.07
N ASP A 136 30.88 58.83 -67.39
CA ASP A 136 31.65 60.07 -67.20
C ASP A 136 32.60 60.33 -68.37
N THR A 137 32.36 61.42 -69.09
CA THR A 137 33.17 61.89 -70.22
C THR A 137 34.64 62.16 -69.89
N ASN A 138 35.01 62.23 -68.61
CA ASN A 138 36.38 62.46 -68.15
C ASN A 138 37.12 61.16 -67.75
N SER A 139 36.42 60.02 -67.65
CA SER A 139 37.00 58.76 -67.20
C SER A 139 37.85 58.10 -68.30
N THR A 140 39.02 57.56 -67.93
CA THR A 140 39.90 56.90 -68.91
C THR A 140 39.46 55.46 -69.13
N LYS A 141 39.74 54.90 -70.32
CA LYS A 141 39.40 53.50 -70.64
C LYS A 141 39.93 52.49 -69.58
N PRO A 142 41.19 52.58 -69.11
CA PRO A 142 41.67 51.75 -67.99
C PRO A 142 40.84 51.85 -66.70
N ASP A 143 40.27 53.02 -66.39
CA ASP A 143 39.42 53.19 -65.19
C ASP A 143 38.06 52.50 -65.36
N VAL A 144 37.45 52.62 -66.56
CA VAL A 144 36.21 51.91 -66.93
C VAL A 144 36.42 50.40 -66.90
N ASP A 145 37.48 49.90 -67.56
CA ASP A 145 37.80 48.46 -67.61
C ASP A 145 38.06 47.90 -66.20
N LYS A 146 38.75 48.66 -65.34
CA LYS A 146 39.00 48.32 -63.93
C LYS A 146 37.72 48.33 -63.08
N ALA A 147 36.84 49.29 -63.28
CA ALA A 147 35.57 49.37 -62.55
C ALA A 147 34.64 48.20 -62.92
N LYS A 148 34.53 47.88 -64.22
CA LYS A 148 33.80 46.70 -64.72
C LYS A 148 34.36 45.40 -64.17
N GLN A 149 35.68 45.25 -64.15
CA GLN A 149 36.30 44.04 -63.57
C GLN A 149 36.02 43.91 -62.07
N HIS A 150 35.93 45.02 -61.32
CA HIS A 150 35.50 44.97 -59.92
C HIS A 150 34.03 44.55 -59.77
N ALA A 151 33.12 45.13 -60.56
CA ALA A 151 31.70 44.77 -60.56
C ALA A 151 31.48 43.28 -60.90
N ASN A 152 32.17 42.76 -61.91
CA ASN A 152 32.13 41.34 -62.30
C ASN A 152 32.57 40.42 -61.15
N VAL A 153 33.69 40.73 -60.48
CA VAL A 153 34.18 39.96 -59.32
C VAL A 153 33.21 40.01 -58.14
N ARG A 154 32.60 41.16 -57.86
CA ARG A 154 31.58 41.27 -56.80
C ARG A 154 30.31 40.48 -57.12
N THR A 155 29.86 40.53 -58.37
CA THR A 155 28.70 39.77 -58.85
C THR A 155 28.92 38.26 -58.72
N HIS A 156 30.12 37.76 -59.06
CA HIS A 156 30.48 36.36 -58.83
C HIS A 156 30.37 35.95 -57.36
N ILE A 157 30.95 36.73 -56.45
CA ILE A 157 30.92 36.47 -54.99
C ILE A 157 29.48 36.49 -54.44
N ALA A 158 28.64 37.39 -54.93
CA ALA A 158 27.23 37.46 -54.56
C ALA A 158 26.45 36.22 -55.05
N GLU A 159 26.73 35.74 -56.26
CA GLU A 159 26.10 34.56 -56.87
C GLU A 159 26.55 33.25 -56.21
N GLU A 160 27.81 33.14 -55.80
CA GLU A 160 28.30 32.06 -54.92
C GLU A 160 27.53 32.07 -53.59
N CYS A 161 27.43 33.22 -52.92
CA CYS A 161 26.70 33.33 -51.66
C CYS A 161 25.17 33.10 -51.82
N ARG A 162 24.59 33.39 -52.99
CA ARG A 162 23.20 33.06 -53.34
C ARG A 162 23.02 31.54 -53.48
N THR A 163 24.02 30.86 -54.05
CA THR A 163 24.04 29.40 -54.21
C THR A 163 24.20 28.69 -52.85
N ASP A 164 25.12 29.16 -51.99
CA ASP A 164 25.27 28.72 -50.60
C ASP A 164 23.94 28.82 -49.84
N TYR A 165 23.26 29.97 -49.94
CA TYR A 165 21.97 30.20 -49.27
C TYR A 165 20.87 29.26 -49.79
N ALA A 166 20.78 29.02 -51.10
CA ALA A 166 19.80 28.10 -51.66
C ALA A 166 20.02 26.65 -51.19
N ALA A 167 21.28 26.20 -51.13
CA ALA A 167 21.62 24.86 -50.65
C ALA A 167 21.30 24.68 -49.16
N GLU A 168 21.70 25.63 -48.31
CA GLU A 168 21.44 25.55 -46.86
C GLU A 168 19.94 25.71 -46.55
N LEU A 169 19.18 26.49 -47.34
CA LEU A 169 17.73 26.57 -47.23
C LEU A 169 17.05 25.22 -47.56
N GLN A 170 17.49 24.53 -48.61
CA GLN A 170 16.98 23.20 -48.94
C GLN A 170 17.29 22.18 -47.83
N LYS A 171 18.50 22.24 -47.26
CA LYS A 171 18.93 21.40 -46.14
C LYS A 171 18.09 21.68 -44.88
N TYR A 172 17.95 22.93 -44.46
CA TYR A 172 17.12 23.31 -43.33
C TYR A 172 15.66 22.87 -43.50
N ASN A 173 15.06 23.07 -44.69
CA ASN A 173 13.67 22.64 -44.95
C ASN A 173 13.50 21.11 -44.87
N LYS A 174 14.52 20.33 -45.26
CA LYS A 174 14.55 18.87 -45.08
C LYS A 174 14.65 18.48 -43.60
N GLU A 175 15.52 19.14 -42.84
CA GLU A 175 15.69 18.91 -41.40
C GLU A 175 14.41 19.28 -40.63
N GLN A 176 13.81 20.45 -40.91
CA GLN A 176 12.52 20.89 -40.35
C GLN A 176 11.39 19.88 -40.64
N LYS A 177 11.31 19.36 -41.88
CA LYS A 177 10.32 18.33 -42.22
C LYS A 177 10.59 17.03 -41.46
N SER A 178 11.84 16.59 -41.35
CA SER A 178 12.20 15.39 -40.58
C SER A 178 11.86 15.55 -39.08
N HIS A 179 12.07 16.74 -38.53
CA HIS A 179 11.79 17.05 -37.14
C HIS A 179 10.29 16.91 -36.82
N TYR A 180 9.42 17.62 -37.54
CA TYR A 180 7.98 17.64 -37.25
C TYR A 180 7.22 16.39 -37.73
N TYR A 181 7.63 15.75 -38.82
CA TYR A 181 6.91 14.58 -39.38
C TYR A 181 7.50 13.22 -38.96
N SER A 182 8.65 13.18 -38.28
CA SER A 182 9.26 11.92 -37.83
C SER A 182 9.83 11.99 -36.41
N GLU A 183 10.75 12.91 -36.11
CA GLU A 183 11.49 12.93 -34.83
C GLU A 183 10.56 13.21 -33.63
N ILE A 184 9.81 14.31 -33.67
CA ILE A 184 8.88 14.69 -32.61
C ILE A 184 7.75 13.66 -32.43
N PRO A 185 7.04 13.20 -33.49
CA PRO A 185 6.06 12.12 -33.36
C PRO A 185 6.63 10.85 -32.70
N GLN A 186 7.84 10.42 -33.06
CA GLN A 186 8.48 9.24 -32.45
C GLN A 186 8.79 9.42 -30.96
N ILE A 187 9.13 10.63 -30.51
CA ILE A 187 9.38 10.91 -29.08
C ILE A 187 8.05 11.05 -28.31
N LEU A 188 7.02 11.65 -28.92
CA LEU A 188 5.68 11.75 -28.33
C LEU A 188 5.02 10.37 -28.19
N ASN A 189 5.17 9.47 -29.16
CA ASN A 189 4.67 8.10 -29.06
C ASN A 189 5.30 7.35 -27.88
N LYS A 190 6.63 7.49 -27.66
CA LYS A 190 7.31 6.90 -26.48
C LYS A 190 6.76 7.45 -25.16
N LEU A 191 6.47 8.75 -25.10
CA LEU A 191 5.82 9.37 -23.94
C LEU A 191 4.39 8.86 -23.72
N GLN A 192 3.62 8.60 -24.79
CA GLN A 192 2.31 7.97 -24.69
C GLN A 192 2.42 6.51 -24.21
N ASP A 193 3.26 5.68 -24.84
CA ASP A 193 3.49 4.28 -24.45
C ASP A 193 3.86 4.16 -22.97
N MET A 194 4.72 5.07 -22.49
CA MET A 194 5.12 5.19 -21.09
C MET A 194 3.92 5.53 -20.19
N ASP A 195 3.10 6.52 -20.54
CA ASP A 195 1.96 6.91 -19.71
C ASP A 195 0.84 5.86 -19.72
N GLU A 196 0.65 5.15 -20.83
CA GLU A 196 -0.23 3.99 -20.92
C GLU A 196 0.26 2.81 -20.07
N ARG A 197 1.57 2.47 -20.10
CA ARG A 197 2.13 1.46 -19.17
C ARG A 197 1.89 1.86 -17.71
N ARG A 198 2.08 3.14 -17.38
CA ARG A 198 1.81 3.73 -16.06
C ARG A 198 0.33 3.63 -15.67
N ILE A 199 -0.60 3.76 -16.62
CA ILE A 199 -2.04 3.57 -16.39
C ILE A 199 -2.38 2.08 -16.20
N ARG A 200 -1.86 1.19 -17.05
CA ARG A 200 -2.08 -0.26 -16.98
C ARG A 200 -1.64 -0.84 -15.63
N ILE A 201 -0.43 -0.50 -15.16
CA ILE A 201 0.09 -0.92 -13.85
C ILE A 201 -0.78 -0.36 -12.70
N LEU A 202 -1.24 0.89 -12.80
CA LEU A 202 -2.11 1.47 -11.75
C LEU A 202 -3.47 0.77 -11.68
N ALA A 203 -4.05 0.38 -12.82
CA ALA A 203 -5.29 -0.39 -12.87
C ALA A 203 -5.11 -1.81 -12.30
N GLU A 204 -4.01 -2.50 -12.66
CA GLU A 204 -3.62 -3.80 -12.07
C GLU A 204 -3.56 -3.72 -10.54
N LYS A 205 -2.91 -2.68 -9.99
CA LYS A 205 -2.82 -2.52 -8.53
C LYS A 205 -4.14 -2.11 -7.86
N TYR A 206 -5.13 -1.58 -8.59
CA TYR A 206 -6.51 -1.46 -8.08
C TYR A 206 -7.21 -2.83 -7.99
N CYS A 207 -7.06 -3.70 -8.98
CA CYS A 207 -7.55 -5.08 -8.90
C CYS A 207 -6.89 -5.84 -7.75
N ARG A 208 -5.55 -5.73 -7.64
CA ARG A 208 -4.76 -6.40 -6.59
C ARG A 208 -5.19 -6.04 -5.17
N PHE A 209 -5.61 -4.79 -4.93
CA PHE A 209 -6.14 -4.36 -3.64
C PHE A 209 -7.39 -5.15 -3.23
N SER A 210 -8.29 -5.45 -4.18
CA SER A 210 -9.48 -6.27 -3.92
C SER A 210 -9.14 -7.75 -3.73
N GLU A 211 -8.16 -8.27 -4.48
CA GLU A 211 -7.68 -9.65 -4.34
C GLU A 211 -7.12 -9.93 -2.95
N ILE A 212 -6.34 -9.00 -2.38
CA ILE A 212 -5.70 -9.19 -1.07
C ILE A 212 -6.73 -9.46 0.04
N GLU A 213 -7.81 -8.67 0.11
CA GLU A 213 -8.90 -8.89 1.07
C GLU A 213 -9.66 -10.19 0.76
N LYS A 214 -9.88 -10.52 -0.53
CA LYS A 214 -10.54 -11.77 -0.95
C LYS A 214 -9.76 -13.03 -0.55
N ASN A 215 -8.43 -13.00 -0.66
CA ASN A 215 -7.57 -14.17 -0.45
C ASN A 215 -7.60 -14.70 0.99
N VAL A 216 -7.92 -13.86 1.98
CA VAL A 216 -8.03 -14.28 3.39
C VAL A 216 -9.46 -14.64 3.81
N LEU A 217 -10.48 -14.44 2.96
CA LEU A 217 -11.88 -14.66 3.33
C LEU A 217 -12.15 -16.09 3.81
N SER A 218 -11.53 -17.10 3.19
CA SER A 218 -11.69 -18.50 3.58
C SER A 218 -11.19 -18.79 5.00
N ILE A 219 -10.08 -18.18 5.41
CA ILE A 219 -9.51 -18.34 6.75
C ILE A 219 -10.29 -17.50 7.76
N ILE A 220 -10.72 -16.30 7.39
CA ILE A 220 -11.63 -15.48 8.20
C ILE A 220 -12.95 -16.22 8.48
N THR A 221 -13.57 -16.82 7.46
CA THR A 221 -14.79 -17.64 7.61
C THR A 221 -14.52 -18.80 8.57
N LYS A 222 -13.41 -19.53 8.40
CA LYS A 222 -13.02 -20.61 9.32
C LYS A 222 -12.91 -20.16 10.78
N CYS A 223 -12.35 -18.97 11.05
CA CYS A 223 -12.26 -18.45 12.43
C CYS A 223 -13.65 -18.09 13.01
N LEU A 224 -14.56 -17.56 12.18
CA LEU A 224 -15.95 -17.29 12.60
C LEU A 224 -16.75 -18.58 12.84
N ASP A 225 -16.51 -19.61 12.02
CA ASP A 225 -17.05 -20.96 12.22
C ASP A 225 -16.48 -21.61 13.50
N GLY A 226 -15.18 -21.41 13.79
CA GLY A 226 -14.53 -21.87 15.01
C GLY A 226 -15.11 -21.24 16.27
N ILE A 227 -15.32 -19.92 16.27
CA ILE A 227 -16.03 -19.19 17.35
C ILE A 227 -17.46 -19.75 17.54
N THR A 228 -18.16 -20.00 16.44
CA THR A 228 -19.51 -20.59 16.44
C THR A 228 -19.52 -22.02 16.96
N ALA A 229 -18.49 -22.82 16.65
CA ALA A 229 -18.34 -24.18 17.13
C ALA A 229 -17.99 -24.24 18.62
N ALA A 230 -17.12 -23.34 19.11
CA ALA A 230 -16.78 -23.22 20.53
C ALA A 230 -18.03 -22.90 21.38
N GLY A 231 -18.86 -21.95 20.94
CA GLY A 231 -20.13 -21.64 21.63
C GLY A 231 -21.11 -22.82 21.67
N LYS A 232 -21.11 -23.68 20.64
CA LYS A 232 -21.93 -24.91 20.57
C LYS A 232 -21.38 -26.09 21.39
N GLN A 233 -20.19 -25.99 21.97
CA GLN A 233 -19.58 -27.03 22.81
C GLN A 233 -19.82 -26.82 24.32
N ILE A 234 -20.53 -25.77 24.70
CA ILE A 234 -20.92 -25.50 26.09
C ILE A 234 -22.06 -26.46 26.47
N ASP A 235 -21.93 -27.11 27.63
CA ASP A 235 -22.91 -28.05 28.20
C ASP A 235 -23.22 -27.64 29.64
N GLU A 236 -24.38 -27.01 29.82
CA GLU A 236 -24.82 -26.47 31.11
C GLU A 236 -25.05 -27.57 32.16
N LYS A 237 -25.37 -28.80 31.74
CA LYS A 237 -25.68 -29.93 32.63
C LYS A 237 -24.42 -30.61 33.12
N LYS A 238 -23.42 -30.77 32.26
CA LYS A 238 -22.08 -31.22 32.61
C LYS A 238 -21.39 -30.24 33.55
N ASP A 239 -21.43 -28.95 33.22
CA ASP A 239 -20.82 -27.90 34.04
C ASP A 239 -21.53 -27.78 35.40
N SER A 240 -22.87 -27.86 35.44
CA SER A 240 -23.61 -27.90 36.71
C SER A 240 -23.27 -29.15 37.55
N LYS A 241 -23.14 -30.33 36.94
CA LYS A 241 -22.72 -31.55 37.65
C LYS A 241 -21.30 -31.41 38.22
N LEU A 242 -20.38 -30.86 37.44
CA LEU A 242 -19.00 -30.59 37.86
C LEU A 242 -18.94 -29.65 39.08
N LEU A 243 -19.81 -28.63 39.14
CA LEU A 243 -19.94 -27.74 40.29
C LEU A 243 -20.36 -28.51 41.55
N ILE A 244 -21.40 -29.37 41.46
CA ILE A 244 -21.83 -30.24 42.57
C ILE A 244 -20.71 -31.20 42.98
N GLU A 245 -19.97 -31.78 42.03
CA GLU A 245 -18.88 -32.70 42.33
C GLU A 245 -17.69 -32.04 43.04
N GLN A 246 -17.43 -30.76 42.78
CA GLN A 246 -16.40 -29.96 43.45
C GLN A 246 -16.82 -29.51 44.87
N HIS A 247 -18.11 -29.31 45.11
CA HIS A 247 -18.61 -28.65 46.34
C HIS A 247 -19.40 -29.55 47.29
N LYS A 248 -19.81 -30.76 46.88
CA LYS A 248 -20.44 -31.73 47.78
C LYS A 248 -19.52 -32.03 48.96
N SER A 249 -19.98 -31.75 50.18
CA SER A 249 -19.18 -31.86 51.40
C SER A 249 -18.92 -33.31 51.83
N GLY A 250 -19.73 -34.25 51.33
CA GLY A 250 -19.69 -35.66 51.73
C GLY A 250 -20.29 -35.92 53.11
N PHE A 251 -20.95 -34.94 53.72
CA PHE A 251 -21.79 -35.17 54.89
C PHE A 251 -23.06 -35.92 54.49
N GLU A 252 -23.40 -36.94 55.27
CA GLU A 252 -24.72 -37.54 55.22
C GLU A 252 -25.75 -36.57 55.82
N ARG A 253 -27.02 -36.71 55.43
CA ARG A 253 -28.08 -35.89 56.02
C ARG A 253 -28.31 -36.36 57.47
N PRO A 254 -28.36 -35.44 58.45
CA PRO A 254 -28.83 -35.80 59.79
C PRO A 254 -30.21 -36.47 59.71
N GLY A 255 -30.35 -37.60 60.39
CA GLY A 255 -31.66 -38.22 60.63
C GLY A 255 -32.50 -37.38 61.60
N ASP A 256 -33.74 -37.83 61.82
CA ASP A 256 -34.59 -37.24 62.85
C ASP A 256 -33.97 -37.46 64.25
N VAL A 257 -34.11 -36.47 65.13
CA VAL A 257 -33.56 -36.54 66.49
C VAL A 257 -34.47 -37.41 67.36
N GLU A 258 -33.93 -38.50 67.92
CA GLU A 258 -34.68 -39.38 68.80
C GLU A 258 -35.12 -38.69 70.10
N PHE A 259 -36.23 -39.17 70.67
CA PHE A 259 -36.79 -38.63 71.91
C PHE A 259 -36.09 -39.22 73.14
N GLU A 260 -35.38 -38.36 73.90
CA GLU A 260 -34.76 -38.74 75.17
C GLU A 260 -35.79 -38.86 76.31
N ASP A 261 -36.37 -40.06 76.48
CA ASP A 261 -37.24 -40.38 77.62
C ASP A 261 -36.44 -40.57 78.92
N TYR A 262 -36.34 -39.51 79.72
CA TYR A 262 -35.67 -39.54 81.02
C TYR A 262 -36.44 -40.33 82.10
N THR A 263 -37.69 -40.76 81.87
CA THR A 263 -38.51 -41.42 82.91
C THR A 263 -38.04 -42.85 83.23
N GLN A 264 -37.30 -43.49 82.31
CA GLN A 264 -36.75 -44.85 82.50
C GLN A 264 -35.35 -44.88 83.15
N GLY A 265 -34.88 -43.74 83.66
CA GLY A 265 -33.56 -43.59 84.27
C GLY A 265 -32.47 -43.21 83.27
N VAL A 266 -31.53 -42.37 83.71
CA VAL A 266 -30.59 -41.68 82.82
C VAL A 266 -29.61 -42.64 82.16
N LYS A 267 -29.88 -43.01 80.90
CA LYS A 267 -28.85 -43.53 79.99
C LYS A 267 -27.84 -42.42 79.71
N LYS A 268 -26.55 -42.76 79.77
CA LYS A 268 -25.45 -41.81 79.61
C LYS A 268 -25.42 -41.28 78.18
N ALA A 269 -25.57 -39.97 77.99
CA ALA A 269 -25.66 -39.33 76.68
C ALA A 269 -24.49 -39.73 75.76
N ILE A 270 -24.81 -40.42 74.66
CA ILE A 270 -23.87 -40.77 73.61
C ILE A 270 -23.74 -39.56 72.70
N SER A 271 -22.72 -38.73 72.93
CA SER A 271 -22.41 -37.57 72.08
C SER A 271 -21.71 -38.00 70.78
N GLU A 272 -22.41 -38.78 69.95
CA GLU A 272 -22.03 -38.99 68.55
C GLU A 272 -22.27 -37.70 67.76
N SER A 273 -21.34 -36.77 67.94
CA SER A 273 -21.15 -35.62 67.05
C SER A 273 -20.67 -36.12 65.69
N SER A 274 -21.63 -36.51 64.86
CA SER A 274 -21.46 -36.99 63.48
C SER A 274 -20.96 -35.89 62.50
N LEU A 275 -20.61 -34.71 63.02
CA LEU A 275 -19.94 -33.61 62.31
C LEU A 275 -18.44 -33.88 62.02
N ASN A 276 -17.99 -35.13 62.11
CA ASN A 276 -16.66 -35.54 61.65
C ASN A 276 -16.69 -35.78 60.14
N PRO A 277 -16.00 -34.97 59.30
CA PRO A 277 -15.97 -35.21 57.87
C PRO A 277 -15.22 -36.51 57.53
N PRO A 278 -15.66 -37.28 56.52
CA PRO A 278 -14.95 -38.48 56.09
C PRO A 278 -13.53 -38.12 55.65
N LYS A 279 -12.54 -38.94 56.04
CA LYS A 279 -11.09 -38.67 55.86
C LYS A 279 -10.64 -38.84 54.39
N VAL A 280 -11.11 -37.99 53.50
CA VAL A 280 -10.64 -37.88 52.12
C VAL A 280 -9.61 -36.75 52.00
N ARG A 281 -8.52 -37.00 51.29
CA ARG A 281 -7.24 -36.28 51.47
C ARG A 281 -7.06 -35.15 50.45
N GLY A 282 -7.64 -33.97 50.72
CA GLY A 282 -7.43 -32.76 49.90
C GLY A 282 -7.46 -31.47 50.74
N LYS A 283 -6.49 -30.58 50.56
CA LYS A 283 -6.47 -29.27 51.24
C LYS A 283 -7.32 -28.27 50.46
N LEU A 284 -8.37 -27.73 51.08
CA LEU A 284 -9.01 -26.48 50.69
C LEU A 284 -9.14 -25.58 51.93
N ARG A 285 -8.99 -24.26 51.77
CA ARG A 285 -9.12 -23.28 52.88
C ARG A 285 -10.49 -22.62 52.86
N LEU A 286 -10.96 -22.19 54.03
CA LEU A 286 -12.36 -21.79 54.27
C LEU A 286 -12.75 -20.44 53.66
N PHE A 287 -14.05 -20.35 53.36
CA PHE A 287 -14.80 -19.15 52.95
C PHE A 287 -15.04 -18.14 54.09
N GLY A 288 -15.39 -16.92 53.70
CA GLY A 288 -16.11 -15.95 54.55
C GLY A 288 -17.63 -16.17 54.57
N LYS A 289 -18.28 -15.77 55.67
CA LYS A 289 -19.76 -15.77 55.90
C LYS A 289 -20.39 -14.50 55.28
N LYS A 290 -21.68 -14.35 54.92
CA LYS A 290 -23.01 -15.02 55.13
C LYS A 290 -23.88 -14.65 53.87
N SER A 291 -25.09 -15.16 53.55
CA SER A 291 -26.20 -15.78 54.31
C SER A 291 -27.08 -16.76 53.47
N GLN A 292 -27.96 -17.49 54.15
CA GLN A 292 -29.04 -18.41 53.67
C GLN A 292 -30.23 -17.67 53.00
N LYS A 293 -31.27 -18.26 52.36
CA LYS A 293 -31.70 -19.62 51.87
C LYS A 293 -32.94 -19.40 50.93
N TRP A 294 -33.48 -20.32 50.12
CA TRP A 294 -33.06 -21.64 49.59
C TRP A 294 -32.75 -21.47 48.08
N ALA A 295 -33.05 -22.27 47.04
CA ALA A 295 -33.63 -23.61 46.75
C ALA A 295 -32.96 -24.13 45.43
N PHE A 296 -33.32 -25.20 44.71
CA PHE A 296 -34.39 -26.24 44.71
C PHE A 296 -33.75 -27.56 44.15
N ASN A 297 -34.46 -28.70 44.01
CA ASN A 297 -33.87 -29.95 43.50
C ASN A 297 -34.86 -30.93 42.83
N TYR A 298 -34.36 -31.67 41.82
CA TYR A 298 -34.85 -32.93 41.23
C TYR A 298 -33.59 -33.61 40.63
N ASP A 299 -33.15 -34.84 40.95
CA ASP A 299 -33.78 -35.94 41.70
C ASP A 299 -32.82 -36.65 42.68
N ASN A 300 -31.76 -35.99 43.18
CA ASN A 300 -30.91 -36.60 44.22
C ASN A 300 -30.45 -35.58 45.29
N PRO A 301 -30.96 -35.66 46.54
CA PRO A 301 -30.77 -34.61 47.55
C PRO A 301 -29.55 -34.83 48.46
N VAL A 302 -28.37 -34.70 47.84
CA VAL A 302 -27.05 -34.63 48.50
C VAL A 302 -27.00 -33.46 49.48
N CYS A 303 -26.35 -33.65 50.64
CA CYS A 303 -26.14 -32.57 51.60
C CYS A 303 -25.00 -31.63 51.17
N TRP A 304 -25.18 -30.34 51.47
CA TRP A 304 -24.19 -29.27 51.31
C TRP A 304 -23.57 -28.95 52.68
#